data_AF-A0A6L8KHD3-F1
#
_entry.id   AF-A0A6L8KHD3-F1
#
_cell.length_a   1.000
_cell.length_b   1.000
_cell.length_c   1.000
_cell.angle_alpha   90.00
_cell.angle_beta   90.00
_cell.angle_gamma   90.00
#
_symmetry.space_group_name_H-M   'P 1'
#
loop_
_entity.id
_entity.type
_entity.pdbx_description
1 polymer ?
#
loop_
_entity_poly.entity_id
_entity_poly.type
_entity_poly.pdbx_seq_one_letter_code
_entity_poly.pdbx_strand_id
1 'polypeptide(L)'
;MSNEHFGFGSHGNGFNGGGNATYSFTLTSGAITAVAVTETHGSRSSTHSVDIGPTTSYTVGTDGKITETSVVGNAVETTVYVAGSTAGQYTIQSETHTYIAQGTATTRLDVEPYDRAKFTIGTGGAVTAVDRVLPDGSTKSVTIGSATTYTQLAAGYVLEVQTHGSHSNYEVYHDGNGDGIYTEIAHGSGSTVDLVGLQTQVSSINGVL
;
A
#
# COMPACT_ATOMS: atom_id res chain seq x y z
N MET A 1 -3.27 0.89 -26.32
CA MET A 1 -2.10 1.20 -25.48
C MET A 1 -2.09 0.13 -24.40
N SER A 2 -1.04 -0.68 -24.39
CA SER A 2 -0.97 -1.92 -23.60
C SER A 2 -1.00 -1.61 -22.12
N ASN A 3 -1.98 -2.21 -21.44
CA ASN A 3 -2.16 -2.17 -20.00
C ASN A 3 -1.03 -3.00 -19.37
N GLU A 4 0.07 -2.36 -18.98
CA GLU A 4 1.07 -3.01 -18.14
C GLU A 4 0.43 -3.17 -16.77
N HIS A 5 -0.04 -4.39 -16.54
CA HIS A 5 -0.54 -4.89 -15.28
C HIS A 5 0.61 -4.79 -14.28
N PHE A 6 0.63 -3.74 -13.47
CA PHE A 6 1.48 -3.69 -12.28
C PHE A 6 1.00 -4.83 -11.38
N GLY A 7 1.64 -5.98 -11.53
CA GLY A 7 1.40 -7.12 -10.68
C GLY A 7 1.60 -6.68 -9.25
N PHE A 8 0.65 -7.07 -8.40
CA PHE A 8 0.92 -7.36 -6.99
C PHE A 8 2.34 -7.88 -6.88
N GLY A 9 3.10 -7.42 -5.89
CA GLY A 9 4.37 -8.00 -5.52
C GLY A 9 4.16 -9.49 -5.33
N SER A 10 4.28 -10.22 -6.43
CA SER A 10 4.08 -11.64 -6.53
C SER A 10 5.21 -12.16 -5.70
N HIS A 11 4.87 -12.63 -4.50
CA HIS A 11 5.68 -13.59 -3.78
C HIS A 11 5.95 -14.73 -4.78
N GLY A 12 7.04 -14.60 -5.54
CA GLY A 12 7.31 -15.42 -6.71
C GLY A 12 7.41 -14.61 -8.00
N ASN A 13 8.60 -14.08 -8.25
CA ASN A 13 9.09 -13.97 -9.62
C ASN A 13 9.10 -15.40 -10.21
N GLY A 14 8.06 -15.78 -10.94
CA GLY A 14 8.16 -16.80 -12.00
C GLY A 14 8.45 -18.25 -11.62
N PHE A 15 7.94 -18.79 -10.50
CA PHE A 15 7.87 -20.25 -10.33
C PHE A 15 6.45 -20.73 -10.04
N ASN A 16 5.67 -20.81 -11.11
CA ASN A 16 4.50 -21.67 -11.20
C ASN A 16 4.98 -23.14 -11.11
N GLY A 17 5.07 -23.70 -9.90
CA GLY A 17 5.30 -25.15 -9.71
C GLY A 17 6.15 -25.57 -8.51
N GLY A 18 5.49 -26.03 -7.44
CA GLY A 18 5.93 -27.21 -6.68
C GLY A 18 7.16 -27.12 -5.76
N GLY A 19 7.55 -25.93 -5.28
CA GLY A 19 8.56 -25.78 -4.22
C GLY A 19 7.91 -25.59 -2.84
N ASN A 20 8.47 -26.22 -1.79
CA ASN A 20 8.08 -25.93 -0.40
C ASN A 20 8.72 -24.61 0.03
N ALA A 21 8.01 -23.48 -0.13
CA ALA A 21 8.42 -22.21 0.44
C ALA A 21 8.14 -22.19 1.95
N THR A 22 9.10 -21.70 2.73
CA THR A 22 8.91 -21.38 4.14
C THR A 22 9.29 -19.93 4.42
N TYR A 23 8.64 -19.32 5.40
CA TYR A 23 8.77 -17.91 5.74
C TYR A 23 9.39 -17.78 7.11
N SER A 24 10.16 -16.72 7.31
CA SER A 24 10.70 -16.34 8.62
C SER A 24 10.47 -14.86 8.84
N PHE A 25 10.20 -14.50 10.09
CA PHE A 25 9.83 -13.16 10.47
C PHE A 25 10.71 -12.67 11.60
N THR A 26 11.20 -11.44 11.49
CA THR A 26 11.92 -10.75 12.57
C THR A 26 10.97 -9.86 13.33
N LEU A 27 10.88 -10.04 14.65
CA LEU A 27 10.07 -9.21 15.53
C LEU A 27 10.98 -8.23 16.29
N THR A 28 10.64 -6.95 16.23
CA THR A 28 11.25 -5.91 17.07
C THR A 28 10.15 -5.22 17.87
N SER A 29 10.22 -5.26 19.20
CA SER A 29 9.24 -4.65 20.10
C SER A 29 7.78 -5.04 19.81
N GLY A 30 7.55 -6.28 19.37
CA GLY A 30 6.22 -6.82 19.06
C GLY A 30 5.71 -6.55 17.63
N ALA A 31 6.44 -5.79 16.81
CA ALA A 31 6.13 -5.56 15.41
C ALA A 31 7.04 -6.39 14.50
N ILE A 32 6.52 -6.86 13.37
CA ILE A 32 7.32 -7.52 12.32
C ILE A 32 8.10 -6.44 11.57
N THR A 33 9.42 -6.56 11.53
CA THR A 33 10.32 -5.57 10.90
C THR A 33 11.11 -6.12 9.73
N ALA A 34 11.09 -7.44 9.51
CA ALA A 34 11.68 -8.06 8.32
C ALA A 34 11.01 -9.40 8.04
N VAL A 35 10.90 -9.74 6.76
CA VAL A 35 10.41 -11.01 6.25
C VAL A 35 11.49 -11.62 5.36
N ALA A 36 11.66 -12.93 5.43
CA ALA A 36 12.49 -13.66 4.48
C ALA A 36 11.79 -14.95 4.07
N VAL A 37 11.92 -15.30 2.79
CA VAL A 37 11.40 -16.54 2.23
C VAL A 37 12.56 -17.46 1.90
N THR A 38 12.41 -18.73 2.24
CA THR A 38 13.30 -19.81 1.86
C THR A 38 12.59 -20.69 0.85
N GLU A 39 13.11 -20.73 -0.36
CA GLU A 39 12.62 -21.59 -1.43
C GLU A 39 13.52 -22.83 -1.52
N THR A 40 12.91 -24.02 -1.57
CA THR A 40 13.64 -25.29 -1.67
C THR A 40 13.29 -26.03 -2.96
N HIS A 41 14.32 -26.33 -3.76
CA HIS A 41 14.22 -27.11 -4.99
C HIS A 41 15.11 -28.35 -4.89
N GLY A 42 14.49 -29.50 -4.60
CA GLY A 42 15.21 -30.74 -4.32
C GLY A 42 16.07 -30.61 -3.06
N SER A 43 17.39 -30.77 -3.20
CA SER A 43 18.35 -30.65 -2.09
C SER A 43 18.97 -29.25 -1.93
N ARG A 44 18.52 -28.26 -2.71
CA ARG A 44 19.06 -26.90 -2.69
C ARG A 44 18.01 -25.95 -2.13
N SER A 45 18.45 -25.07 -1.24
CA SER A 45 17.60 -24.01 -0.70
C SER A 45 18.27 -22.65 -0.89
N SER A 46 17.46 -21.62 -1.12
CA SER A 46 17.88 -20.22 -1.19
C SER A 46 16.97 -19.38 -0.33
N THR A 47 17.58 -18.51 0.49
CA THR A 47 16.84 -17.55 1.33
C THR A 47 17.07 -16.16 0.79
N HIS A 48 16.00 -15.39 0.67
CA HIS A 48 16.07 -13.97 0.33
C HIS A 48 15.11 -13.15 1.18
N SER A 49 15.48 -11.89 1.43
CA SER A 49 14.60 -10.94 2.11
C SER A 49 13.44 -10.56 1.21
N VAL A 50 12.28 -10.35 1.82
CA VAL A 50 11.08 -9.79 1.19
C VAL A 50 10.85 -8.41 1.77
N ASP A 51 10.71 -7.43 0.89
CA ASP A 51 10.43 -6.06 1.29
C ASP A 51 9.00 -5.96 1.84
N ILE A 52 8.84 -5.27 2.97
CA ILE A 52 7.51 -4.94 3.49
C ILE A 52 7.05 -3.68 2.76
N GLY A 53 6.02 -3.84 1.92
CA GLY A 53 5.44 -2.76 1.14
C GLY A 53 4.82 -1.65 2.02
N PRO A 54 4.70 -0.40 1.52
CA PRO A 54 4.13 0.70 2.29
C PRO A 54 2.66 0.50 2.70
N THR A 55 1.93 -0.31 1.93
CA THR A 55 0.53 -0.68 2.17
C THR A 55 0.40 -2.14 2.61
N THR A 56 1.47 -2.68 3.21
CA THR A 56 1.53 -4.02 3.79
C THR A 56 1.74 -3.92 5.28
N SER A 57 0.90 -4.62 6.04
CA SER A 57 1.02 -4.71 7.49
C SER A 57 1.05 -6.16 7.94
N TYR A 58 1.63 -6.39 9.12
CA TYR A 58 1.67 -7.71 9.75
C TYR A 58 1.18 -7.61 11.18
N THR A 59 0.36 -8.59 11.58
CA THR A 59 -0.06 -8.76 12.97
C THR A 59 0.34 -10.14 13.49
N VAL A 60 0.71 -10.22 14.76
CA VAL A 60 1.04 -11.47 15.44
C VAL A 60 -0.11 -11.81 16.38
N GLY A 61 -0.84 -12.87 16.07
CA GLY A 61 -1.93 -13.39 16.88
C GLY A 61 -1.44 -14.00 18.18
N THR A 62 -2.31 -14.04 19.19
CA THR A 62 -2.03 -14.71 20.47
C THR A 62 -1.89 -16.23 20.34
N ASP A 63 -2.39 -16.79 19.24
CA ASP A 63 -2.23 -18.18 18.82
C ASP A 63 -0.91 -18.44 18.07
N GLY A 64 -0.06 -17.41 17.94
CA GLY A 64 1.22 -17.48 17.25
C GLY A 64 1.12 -17.43 15.73
N LYS A 65 -0.07 -17.21 15.15
CA LYS A 65 -0.20 -16.99 13.71
C LYS A 65 0.25 -15.58 13.34
N ILE A 66 0.75 -15.44 12.12
CA ILE A 66 1.07 -14.13 11.56
C ILE A 66 0.08 -13.86 10.45
N THR A 67 -0.55 -12.70 10.46
CA THR A 67 -1.46 -12.27 9.39
C THR A 67 -0.83 -11.09 8.67
N GLU A 68 -0.51 -11.27 7.41
CA GLU A 68 -0.18 -10.20 6.47
C GLU A 68 -1.45 -9.64 5.88
N THR A 69 -1.52 -8.33 5.71
CA THR A 69 -2.57 -7.67 4.94
C THR A 69 -1.95 -6.64 4.03
N SER A 70 -2.22 -6.74 2.73
CA SER A 70 -1.65 -5.91 1.67
C SER A 70 -2.75 -5.29 0.82
N VAL A 71 -2.58 -4.03 0.41
CA VAL A 71 -3.59 -3.28 -0.35
C VAL A 71 -2.99 -2.69 -1.62
N VAL A 72 -3.58 -2.99 -2.77
CA VAL A 72 -3.21 -2.43 -4.09
C VAL A 72 -4.47 -2.26 -4.92
N GLY A 73 -4.61 -1.11 -5.58
CA GLY A 73 -5.84 -0.73 -6.26
C GLY A 73 -7.02 -0.76 -5.29
N ASN A 74 -8.06 -1.51 -5.61
CA ASN A 74 -9.16 -1.79 -4.69
C ASN A 74 -9.14 -3.20 -4.09
N ALA A 75 -8.02 -3.92 -4.22
CA ALA A 75 -7.87 -5.27 -3.72
C ALA A 75 -7.18 -5.27 -2.35
N VAL A 76 -7.68 -6.13 -1.46
CA VAL A 76 -7.07 -6.45 -0.18
C VAL A 76 -6.71 -7.93 -0.19
N GLU A 77 -5.42 -8.21 -0.09
CA GLU A 77 -4.88 -9.54 0.11
C GLU A 77 -4.65 -9.77 1.61
N THR A 78 -5.00 -10.95 2.11
CA THR A 78 -4.72 -11.38 3.48
C THR A 78 -4.12 -12.76 3.46
N THR A 79 -2.91 -12.88 4.00
CA THR A 79 -2.16 -14.14 4.06
C THR A 79 -1.93 -14.51 5.51
N VAL A 80 -2.41 -15.69 5.90
CA VAL A 80 -2.25 -16.22 7.25
C VAL A 80 -1.13 -17.25 7.23
N TYR A 81 -0.12 -17.01 8.05
CA TYR A 81 1.03 -17.85 8.26
C TYR A 81 0.89 -18.61 9.58
N VAL A 82 1.21 -19.90 9.55
CA VAL A 82 1.22 -20.80 10.71
C VAL A 82 2.62 -21.37 10.89
N ALA A 83 3.02 -21.62 12.13
CA ALA A 83 4.30 -22.26 12.44
C ALA A 83 4.45 -23.58 11.66
N GLY A 84 5.57 -23.71 10.96
CA GLY A 84 5.96 -24.92 10.27
C GLY A 84 6.54 -25.97 11.21
N SER A 85 7.06 -27.07 10.63
CA SER A 85 7.68 -28.15 11.38
C SER A 85 9.05 -27.79 11.97
N THR A 86 9.70 -26.75 11.46
CA THR A 86 10.98 -26.23 11.95
C THR A 86 10.77 -24.95 12.73
N ALA A 87 11.34 -24.86 13.93
CA ALA A 87 11.21 -23.68 14.78
C ALA A 87 11.68 -22.40 14.06
N GLY A 88 10.87 -21.34 14.18
CA GLY A 88 11.12 -20.05 13.53
C GLY A 88 10.75 -19.98 12.05
N GLN A 89 10.28 -21.09 11.45
CA GLN A 89 9.74 -21.11 10.10
C GLN A 89 8.22 -21.19 10.13
N TYR A 90 7.61 -20.59 9.12
CA TYR A 90 6.18 -20.54 8.91
C TYR A 90 5.84 -21.01 7.50
N THR A 91 4.62 -21.49 7.33
CA THR A 91 4.02 -21.84 6.04
C THR A 91 2.71 -21.09 5.89
N ILE A 92 2.32 -20.81 4.65
CA ILE A 92 1.01 -20.23 4.36
C ILE A 92 -0.08 -21.24 4.74
N GLN A 93 -0.96 -20.85 5.66
CA GLN A 93 -2.18 -21.57 6.00
C GLN A 93 -3.29 -21.25 5.00
N SER A 94 -3.45 -19.98 4.66
CA SER A 94 -4.49 -19.50 3.75
C SER A 94 -4.11 -18.14 3.17
N GLU A 95 -4.62 -17.88 1.97
CA GLU A 95 -4.53 -16.59 1.29
C GLU A 95 -5.93 -16.24 0.80
N THR A 96 -6.34 -14.99 1.02
CA THR A 96 -7.65 -14.50 0.59
C THR A 96 -7.50 -13.17 -0.13
N HIS A 97 -8.20 -13.06 -1.25
CA HIS A 97 -8.30 -11.83 -2.03
C HIS A 97 -9.72 -11.30 -1.95
N THR A 98 -9.88 -10.05 -1.51
CA THR A 98 -11.16 -9.36 -1.48
C THR A 98 -11.06 -8.05 -2.25
N TYR A 99 -12.17 -7.62 -2.83
CA TYR A 99 -12.24 -6.37 -3.59
C TYR A 99 -13.21 -5.43 -2.91
N ILE A 100 -12.74 -4.22 -2.62
CA ILE A 100 -13.57 -3.16 -2.07
C ILE A 100 -14.45 -2.62 -3.19
N ALA A 101 -15.76 -2.72 -2.99
CA ALA A 101 -16.74 -2.20 -3.93
C ALA A 101 -16.87 -0.68 -3.77
N GLN A 102 -16.90 0.03 -4.90
CA GLN A 102 -17.16 1.47 -4.95
C GLN A 102 -18.56 1.84 -4.39
N GLY A 103 -19.53 0.93 -4.50
CA GLY A 103 -20.91 1.17 -4.07
C GLY A 103 -21.55 2.31 -4.85
N THR A 104 -22.08 3.31 -4.13
CA THR A 104 -22.69 4.51 -4.71
C THR A 104 -21.74 5.71 -4.78
N ALA A 105 -20.48 5.55 -4.35
CA ALA A 105 -19.50 6.63 -4.37
C ALA A 105 -19.15 7.01 -5.81
N THR A 106 -18.78 8.27 -6.06
CA THR A 106 -18.31 8.69 -7.40
C THR A 106 -16.79 8.66 -7.55
N THR A 107 -16.06 8.57 -6.44
CA THR A 107 -14.61 8.31 -6.42
C THR A 107 -14.37 6.86 -6.01
N ARG A 108 -13.61 6.13 -6.81
CA ARG A 108 -13.24 4.74 -6.55
C ARG A 108 -11.90 4.70 -5.82
N LEU A 109 -11.80 3.81 -4.83
CA LEU A 109 -10.51 3.44 -4.24
C LEU A 109 -9.61 2.81 -5.31
N ASP A 110 -8.42 3.35 -5.47
CA ASP A 110 -7.37 2.82 -6.33
C ASP A 110 -6.01 3.16 -5.70
N VAL A 111 -5.53 2.27 -4.84
CA VAL A 111 -4.29 2.46 -4.07
C VAL A 111 -3.07 2.20 -4.95
N GLU A 112 -2.17 3.17 -5.00
CA GLU A 112 -0.85 3.06 -5.63
C GLU A 112 0.23 3.08 -4.53
N PRO A 113 0.67 1.91 -4.00
CA PRO A 113 1.47 1.83 -2.77
C PRO A 113 2.78 2.61 -2.79
N TYR A 114 3.33 2.81 -3.99
CA TYR A 114 4.62 3.44 -4.22
C TYR A 114 4.50 4.88 -4.76
N ASP A 115 3.27 5.37 -4.99
CA ASP A 115 3.05 6.80 -5.14
C ASP A 115 2.80 7.43 -3.76
N ARG A 116 3.85 8.05 -3.23
CA ARG A 116 3.89 8.55 -1.87
C ARG A 116 4.50 9.92 -1.81
N ALA A 117 3.94 10.76 -0.93
CA ALA A 117 4.39 12.13 -0.77
C ALA A 117 4.28 12.60 0.69
N LYS A 118 5.14 13.54 1.05
CA LYS A 118 5.03 14.34 2.26
C LYS A 118 4.50 15.71 1.90
N PHE A 119 3.50 16.17 2.65
CA PHE A 119 2.90 17.48 2.45
C PHE A 119 3.24 18.39 3.62
N THR A 120 3.74 19.59 3.32
CA THR A 120 3.77 20.66 4.30
C THR A 120 2.45 21.41 4.22
N ILE A 121 1.62 21.27 5.25
CA ILE A 121 0.29 21.88 5.32
C ILE A 121 0.35 23.10 6.24
N GLY A 122 0.11 24.27 5.66
CA GLY A 122 0.07 25.54 6.37
C GLY A 122 -1.25 25.75 7.13
N THR A 123 -1.34 26.90 7.78
CA THR A 123 -2.57 27.31 8.47
C THR A 123 -3.73 27.44 7.48
N GLY A 124 -4.88 26.86 7.82
CA GLY A 124 -6.08 26.86 6.95
C GLY A 124 -6.10 25.77 5.87
N GLY A 125 -5.20 24.78 5.89
CA GLY A 125 -5.25 23.61 5.00
C GLY A 125 -4.57 23.79 3.64
N ALA A 126 -3.89 24.93 3.43
CA ALA A 126 -3.12 25.17 2.23
C ALA A 126 -1.82 24.35 2.22
N VAL A 127 -1.59 23.58 1.17
CA VAL A 127 -0.33 22.84 0.99
C VAL A 127 0.72 23.79 0.42
N THR A 128 1.85 23.95 1.11
CA THR A 128 2.92 24.91 0.77
C THR A 128 4.18 24.26 0.22
N ALA A 129 4.37 22.97 0.43
CA ALA A 129 5.45 22.19 -0.15
C ALA A 129 5.04 20.71 -0.28
N VAL A 130 5.62 20.04 -1.29
CA VAL A 130 5.45 18.62 -1.55
C VAL A 130 6.83 17.99 -1.71
N ASP A 131 7.10 16.91 -0.99
CA ASP A 131 8.27 16.07 -1.20
C ASP A 131 7.82 14.67 -1.59
N ARG A 132 8.16 14.21 -2.79
CA ARG A 132 7.90 12.83 -3.22
C ARG A 132 8.80 11.88 -2.44
N VAL A 133 8.24 10.77 -1.95
CA VAL A 133 9.00 9.69 -1.32
C VAL A 133 9.46 8.72 -2.40
N LEU A 134 10.76 8.46 -2.45
CA LEU A 134 11.38 7.53 -3.39
C LEU A 134 11.32 6.09 -2.87
N PRO A 135 11.55 5.07 -3.72
CA PRO A 135 11.53 3.67 -3.30
C PRO A 135 12.51 3.32 -2.17
N ASP A 136 13.64 4.03 -2.08
CA ASP A 136 14.64 3.87 -1.01
C ASP A 136 14.26 4.58 0.31
N GLY A 137 13.07 5.19 0.36
CA GLY A 137 12.57 5.96 1.50
C GLY A 137 13.10 7.39 1.60
N SER A 138 14.04 7.79 0.75
CA SER A 138 14.48 9.19 0.68
C SER A 138 13.40 10.09 0.05
N THR A 139 13.54 11.39 0.21
CA THR A 139 12.55 12.36 -0.28
C THR A 139 13.15 13.32 -1.30
N LYS A 140 12.36 13.72 -2.28
CA LYS A 140 12.72 14.71 -3.29
C LYS A 140 11.64 15.79 -3.40
N SER A 141 12.04 17.04 -3.20
CA SER A 141 11.13 18.18 -3.36
C SER A 141 10.58 18.30 -4.77
N VAL A 142 9.28 18.55 -4.86
CA VAL A 142 8.54 18.75 -6.09
C VAL A 142 8.23 20.23 -6.24
N THR A 143 8.61 20.80 -7.39
CA THR A 143 8.19 22.15 -7.75
C THR A 143 6.73 22.12 -8.17
N ILE A 144 5.84 22.75 -7.40
CA ILE A 144 4.43 22.87 -7.73
C ILE A 144 4.28 23.83 -8.91
N GLY A 145 3.91 23.29 -10.07
CA GLY A 145 3.66 24.09 -11.28
C GLY A 145 2.36 24.89 -11.17
N SER A 146 2.21 25.94 -11.97
CA SER A 146 0.99 26.77 -12.00
C SER A 146 -0.27 26.03 -12.45
N ALA A 147 -0.11 24.83 -13.03
CA ALA A 147 -1.18 23.95 -13.46
C ALA A 147 -1.60 22.93 -12.38
N THR A 148 -0.89 22.87 -11.25
CA THR A 148 -1.11 21.89 -10.19
C THR A 148 -1.50 22.59 -8.91
N THR A 149 -2.53 22.09 -8.24
CA THR A 149 -2.92 22.56 -6.91
C THR A 149 -3.02 21.40 -5.94
N TYR A 150 -2.56 21.63 -4.71
CA TYR A 150 -2.71 20.71 -3.60
C TYR A 150 -3.60 21.34 -2.53
N THR A 151 -4.61 20.63 -2.07
CA THR A 151 -5.55 21.10 -1.05
C THR A 151 -5.79 20.03 -0.02
N GLN A 152 -5.67 20.37 1.27
CA GLN A 152 -6.11 19.45 2.31
C GLN A 152 -7.65 19.38 2.29
N LEU A 153 -8.20 18.18 2.02
CA LEU A 153 -9.65 17.97 2.04
C LEU A 153 -10.17 17.76 3.46
N ALA A 154 -9.40 17.02 4.26
CA ALA A 154 -9.64 16.72 5.66
C ALA A 154 -8.31 16.36 6.35
N ALA A 155 -8.31 16.23 7.68
CA ALA A 155 -7.14 15.70 8.38
C ALA A 155 -6.76 14.32 7.80
N GLY A 156 -5.49 14.15 7.42
CA GLY A 156 -4.99 12.94 6.79
C GLY A 156 -5.36 12.74 5.31
N TYR A 157 -6.04 13.69 4.64
CA TYR A 157 -6.38 13.58 3.21
C TYR A 157 -5.99 14.84 2.42
N VAL A 158 -5.23 14.64 1.34
CA VAL A 158 -4.80 15.71 0.43
C VAL A 158 -5.26 15.40 -0.99
N LEU A 159 -5.79 16.41 -1.68
CA LEU A 159 -6.16 16.35 -3.09
C LEU A 159 -5.10 17.07 -3.92
N GLU A 160 -4.53 16.37 -4.88
CA GLU A 160 -3.86 16.97 -6.03
C GLU A 160 -4.87 17.16 -7.17
N VAL A 161 -4.83 18.31 -7.82
CA VAL A 161 -5.51 18.55 -9.11
C VAL A 161 -4.50 19.10 -10.10
N GLN A 162 -4.35 18.43 -11.23
CA GLN A 162 -3.55 18.88 -12.36
C GLN A 162 -4.49 19.34 -13.49
N THR A 163 -4.28 20.53 -14.04
CA THR A 163 -5.13 21.11 -15.08
C THR A 163 -4.36 21.42 -16.37
N HIS A 164 -4.78 20.81 -17.47
CA HIS A 164 -4.22 21.02 -18.80
C HIS A 164 -5.30 21.49 -19.78
N GLY A 165 -5.31 22.79 -20.07
CA GLY A 165 -6.34 23.41 -20.89
C GLY A 165 -7.70 23.30 -20.21
N SER A 166 -8.67 22.63 -20.86
CA SER A 166 -10.01 22.39 -20.33
C SER A 166 -10.17 21.07 -19.58
N HIS A 167 -9.09 20.32 -19.39
CA HIS A 167 -9.12 19.00 -18.73
C HIS A 167 -8.39 19.08 -17.39
N SER A 168 -8.92 18.37 -16.41
CA SER A 168 -8.26 18.18 -15.12
C SER A 168 -8.21 16.70 -14.78
N ASN A 169 -7.18 16.32 -14.05
CA ASN A 169 -7.08 15.03 -13.37
C ASN A 169 -6.88 15.28 -11.88
N TYR A 170 -7.26 14.32 -11.06
CA TYR A 170 -7.06 14.35 -9.63
C TYR A 170 -6.34 13.10 -9.13
N GLU A 171 -5.63 13.28 -8.02
CA GLU A 171 -5.07 12.22 -7.18
C GLU A 171 -5.41 12.55 -5.71
N VAL A 172 -5.76 11.55 -4.93
CA VAL A 172 -6.06 11.68 -3.50
C VAL A 172 -5.04 10.90 -2.72
N TYR A 173 -4.40 11.58 -1.79
CA TYR A 173 -3.38 11.05 -0.92
C TYR A 173 -3.93 10.90 0.51
N HIS A 174 -3.61 9.79 1.17
CA HIS A 174 -4.01 9.50 2.55
C HIS A 174 -2.83 9.11 3.44
N ASP A 175 -2.79 9.70 4.64
CA ASP A 175 -1.91 9.32 5.75
C ASP A 175 -2.79 8.68 6.83
N GLY A 176 -3.02 7.37 6.76
CA GLY A 176 -3.90 6.66 7.70
C GLY A 176 -3.15 6.07 8.90
N ASN A 177 -1.83 5.93 8.83
CA ASN A 177 -0.99 5.55 9.97
C ASN A 177 -0.49 6.76 10.81
N GLY A 178 -0.62 7.98 10.30
CA GLY A 178 -0.27 9.23 10.97
C GLY A 178 1.24 9.51 11.02
N ASP A 179 2.05 8.90 10.15
CA ASP A 179 3.50 9.08 10.11
C ASP A 179 3.95 10.31 9.28
N GLY A 180 3.00 10.97 8.61
CA GLY A 180 3.23 12.14 7.77
C GLY A 180 3.69 11.82 6.33
N ILE A 181 3.70 10.54 5.94
CA ILE A 181 3.86 10.06 4.57
C ILE A 181 2.48 9.62 4.08
N TYR A 182 2.02 10.27 3.02
CA TYR A 182 0.75 9.96 2.41
C TYR A 182 0.96 9.02 1.24
N THR A 183 0.05 8.09 1.04
CA THR A 183 -0.02 7.19 -0.12
C THR A 183 -1.18 7.59 -1.02
N GLU A 184 -1.01 7.53 -2.33
CA GLU A 184 -2.11 7.73 -3.27
C GLU A 184 -3.14 6.59 -3.11
N ILE A 185 -4.41 6.95 -2.92
CA ILE A 185 -5.52 6.02 -2.68
C ILE A 185 -6.67 6.15 -3.69
N ALA A 186 -6.61 7.14 -4.58
CA ALA A 186 -7.56 7.28 -5.69
C ALA A 186 -7.02 8.27 -6.73
N HIS A 187 -7.34 8.03 -8.00
CA HIS A 187 -7.10 8.97 -9.08
C HIS A 187 -8.23 8.96 -10.11
N GLY A 188 -8.28 9.98 -10.95
CA GLY A 188 -9.23 10.01 -12.06
C GLY A 188 -9.30 11.35 -12.78
N SER A 189 -10.32 11.48 -13.64
CA SER A 189 -10.58 12.72 -14.38
C SER A 189 -11.51 13.66 -13.60
N GLY A 190 -11.32 14.96 -13.79
CA GLY A 190 -12.04 16.04 -13.10
C GLY A 190 -11.20 16.69 -12.01
N SER A 191 -11.85 17.51 -11.20
CA SER A 191 -11.22 18.29 -10.11
C SER A 191 -11.94 18.14 -8.77
N THR A 192 -12.93 17.25 -8.71
CA THR A 192 -13.78 17.04 -7.53
C THR A 192 -13.78 15.58 -7.13
N VAL A 193 -13.79 15.34 -5.82
CA VAL A 193 -13.73 14.02 -5.22
C VAL A 193 -14.87 13.83 -4.25
N ASP A 194 -15.50 12.65 -4.27
CA ASP A 194 -16.41 12.20 -3.23
C ASP A 194 -15.62 11.63 -2.05
N LEU A 195 -15.16 12.53 -1.18
CA LEU A 195 -14.33 12.14 -0.04
C LEU A 195 -15.08 11.22 0.94
N VAL A 196 -16.38 11.44 1.16
CA VAL A 196 -17.17 10.63 2.10
C VAL A 196 -17.32 9.20 1.58
N GLY A 197 -17.60 9.04 0.28
CA GLY A 197 -17.63 7.74 -0.37
C GLY A 197 -16.27 7.05 -0.37
N LEU A 198 -15.18 7.79 -0.58
CA LEU A 198 -13.81 7.25 -0.50
C LEU A 198 -13.44 6.81 0.92
N GLN A 199 -13.73 7.63 1.94
CA GLN A 199 -13.51 7.28 3.34
C GLN A 199 -14.30 6.03 3.77
N THR A 200 -15.51 5.86 3.25
CA THR A 200 -16.30 4.65 3.47
C THR A 200 -15.58 3.41 2.90
N GLN A 201 -15.00 3.51 1.70
CA GLN A 201 -14.19 2.43 1.11
C GLN A 201 -12.93 2.15 1.96
N VAL A 202 -12.17 3.18 2.34
CA VAL A 202 -10.96 3.03 3.18
C VAL A 202 -11.28 2.36 4.53
N SER A 203 -12.39 2.72 5.16
CA SER A 203 -12.80 2.14 6.45
C SER A 203 -13.04 0.63 6.42
N SER A 204 -13.25 0.04 5.24
CA SER A 204 -13.41 -1.41 5.07
C SER A 204 -12.09 -2.19 5.08
N ILE A 205 -10.94 -1.52 5.15
CA ILE A 205 -9.60 -2.10 4.94
C ILE A 205 -8.82 -2.30 6.26
N ASN A 206 -9.50 -2.31 7.43
CA ASN A 206 -8.92 -2.66 8.74
C ASN A 206 -7.60 -1.95 9.14
N GLY A 207 -7.36 -0.72 8.69
CA GLY A 207 -6.24 0.11 9.18
C GLY A 207 -4.86 -0.20 8.57
N VAL A 208 -4.83 -0.73 7.35
CA VAL A 208 -3.57 -0.94 6.59
C VAL A 208 -3.07 0.34 5.90
N LEU A 209 -3.98 1.27 5.60
CA LEU A 209 -3.70 2.57 4.99
C LEU A 209 -3.61 3.65 6.05
#